data_AF-A0A2N7QB31-F1
#
_entry.id   AF-A0A2N7QB31-F1
#
_cell.length_a   1.000
_cell.length_b   1.000
_cell.length_c   1.000
_cell.angle_alpha   90.00
_cell.angle_beta   90.00
_cell.angle_gamma   90.00
#
_symmetry.space_group_name_H-M   'P 1'
#
loop_
_entity.id
_entity.type
_entity.pdbx_description
1 polymer ?
#
loop_
_entity_poly.entity_id
_entity_poly.type
_entity_poly.pdbx_seq_one_letter_code
_entity_poly.pdbx_strand_id
1 'polypeptide(L)'
;MVKYRRFVSLGLLISFISLLLVGLVLFFRPEADQPGALSWKFLGLEREAWGETHKVLALIFVFLTINHIFLNLDKIKEYLKN
;
A
#
# COMPACT_ATOMS: atom_id res chain seq x y z
N MET A 1 17.17 0.99 -18.79
CA MET A 1 17.07 1.45 -17.38
C MET A 1 15.97 2.50 -17.16
N VAL A 2 15.86 3.58 -17.94
CA VAL A 2 14.83 4.65 -17.75
C VAL A 2 13.39 4.13 -17.76
N LYS A 3 13.05 3.21 -18.68
CA LYS A 3 11.71 2.59 -18.75
C LYS A 3 11.33 1.83 -17.46
N TYR A 4 12.29 1.12 -16.85
CA TYR A 4 12.08 0.40 -15.59
C TYR A 4 11.88 1.36 -14.41
N ARG A 5 12.65 2.45 -14.33
CA ARG A 5 12.44 3.50 -13.31
C ARG A 5 11.04 4.09 -13.37
N ARG A 6 10.55 4.42 -14.57
CA ARG A 6 9.18 4.94 -14.77
C ARG A 6 8.11 3.92 -14.35
N PHE A 7 8.30 2.65 -14.71
CA PHE A 7 7.39 1.57 -14.30
C PHE A 7 7.33 1.46 -12.76
N VAL A 8 8.49 1.43 -12.09
CA VAL A 8 8.55 1.35 -10.62
C VAL A 8 7.87 2.56 -9.97
N SER A 9 8.14 3.79 -10.44
CA SER A 9 7.52 4.99 -9.87
C SER A 9 6.00 5.05 -10.09
N LEU A 10 5.50 4.68 -11.28
CA LEU A 10 4.06 4.62 -11.54
C LEU A 10 3.38 3.50 -10.74
N GLY A 11 4.00 2.32 -10.68
CA GLY A 11 3.51 1.22 -9.85
C GLY A 11 3.46 1.60 -8.37
N LEU A 12 4.47 2.34 -7.89
CA LEU A 12 4.51 2.84 -6.51
C LEU A 12 3.35 3.80 -6.23
N LEU A 13 3.07 4.74 -7.14
CA LEU A 13 1.93 5.65 -7.01
C LEU A 13 0.59 4.89 -7.00
N ILE A 14 0.41 3.94 -7.91
CA ILE A 14 -0.83 3.15 -7.99
C ILE A 14 -1.02 2.33 -6.71
N SER A 15 0.02 1.61 -6.28
CA SER A 15 -0.05 0.81 -5.04
C SER A 15 -0.26 1.66 -3.80
N PHE A 16 0.29 2.88 -3.74
CA PHE A 16 -0.01 3.84 -2.67
C PHE A 16 -1.49 4.23 -2.64
N ILE A 17 -2.07 4.60 -3.79
CA ILE A 17 -3.50 4.96 -3.87
C ILE A 17 -4.37 3.77 -3.48
N SER A 18 -4.08 2.56 -3.98
CA SER A 18 -4.82 1.35 -3.60
C SER A 18 -4.71 1.05 -2.11
N LEU A 19 -3.51 1.19 -1.52
CA LEU A 19 -3.31 1.04 -0.08
C LEU A 19 -4.08 2.06 0.73
N LEU A 20 -4.11 3.32 0.30
CA LEU A 20 -4.84 4.38 0.96
C LEU A 20 -6.34 4.08 0.97
N LEU A 21 -6.91 3.68 -0.17
CA LEU A 21 -8.33 3.33 -0.27
C LEU A 21 -8.69 2.14 0.63
N VAL A 22 -7.89 1.07 0.61
CA VAL A 22 -8.12 -0.10 1.47
C VAL A 22 -7.90 0.25 2.94
N GLY A 23 -6.89 1.06 3.24
CA GLY A 23 -6.60 1.54 4.60
C GLY A 23 -7.75 2.38 5.17
N LEU A 24 -8.37 3.22 4.35
CA LEU A 24 -9.57 3.98 4.74
C LEU A 24 -10.74 3.04 5.05
N VAL A 25 -10.97 2.01 4.23
CA VAL A 25 -12.01 1.00 4.49
C VAL A 25 -11.75 0.29 5.83
N LEU A 26 -10.49 -0.09 6.09
CA LEU A 26 -10.10 -0.72 7.36
C LEU A 26 -10.18 0.22 8.56
N PHE A 27 -9.93 1.51 8.35
CA PHE A 27 -10.03 2.54 9.38
C PHE A 27 -11.46 2.72 9.89
N PHE A 28 -12.45 2.63 9.00
CA PHE A 28 -13.88 2.72 9.37
C PHE A 28 -14.52 1.39 9.77
N ARG A 29 -13.78 0.27 9.70
CA ARG A 29 -14.33 -1.03 10.09
C ARG A 29 -14.51 -1.06 11.63
N PRO A 30 -15.56 -1.70 12.14
CA PRO A 30 -15.74 -1.90 13.58
C PRO A 30 -14.61 -2.75 14.17
N GLU A 31 -14.22 -2.44 15.40
CA GLU A 31 -13.23 -3.23 16.16
C GLU A 31 -13.75 -4.65 16.41
N ALA A 32 -12.85 -5.59 16.66
CA ALA A 32 -13.20 -7.01 16.65
C ALA A 32 -14.14 -7.45 17.78
N ASP A 33 -14.16 -6.70 18.85
CA ASP A 33 -14.98 -6.85 20.04
C ASP A 33 -16.34 -6.11 19.95
N GLN A 34 -16.56 -5.29 18.93
CA GLN A 34 -17.80 -4.54 18.78
C GLN A 34 -18.94 -5.40 18.20
N PRO A 35 -20.18 -5.24 18.69
CA PRO A 35 -21.35 -5.90 18.11
C PRO A 35 -21.49 -5.60 16.61
N GLY A 36 -21.65 -6.64 15.79
CA GLY A 36 -21.76 -6.50 14.34
C GLY A 36 -20.42 -6.59 13.57
N ALA A 37 -19.29 -6.71 14.26
CA ALA A 37 -17.98 -6.86 13.63
C ALA A 37 -17.84 -8.16 12.81
N LEU A 38 -18.47 -9.24 13.25
CA LEU A 38 -18.51 -10.53 12.53
C LEU A 38 -19.40 -10.50 11.28
N SER A 39 -20.41 -9.61 11.24
CA SER A 39 -21.32 -9.46 10.11
C SER A 39 -20.95 -8.31 9.18
N TRP A 40 -19.86 -7.58 9.49
CA TRP A 40 -19.48 -6.41 8.72
C TRP A 40 -19.04 -6.81 7.32
N LYS A 41 -19.65 -6.17 6.33
CA LYS A 41 -19.34 -6.33 4.91
C LYS A 41 -19.31 -4.97 4.25
N PHE A 42 -18.33 -4.75 3.40
CA PHE A 42 -18.23 -3.54 2.59
C PHE A 42 -17.88 -3.93 1.15
N LEU A 43 -18.65 -3.42 0.20
CA LEU A 43 -18.60 -3.79 -1.23
C LEU A 43 -18.63 -5.32 -1.46
N GLY A 44 -19.40 -6.04 -0.63
CA GLY A 44 -19.54 -7.50 -0.72
C GLY A 44 -18.39 -8.32 -0.13
N LEU A 45 -17.32 -7.68 0.36
CA LEU A 45 -16.20 -8.34 1.02
C LEU A 45 -16.31 -8.28 2.54
N GLU A 46 -15.89 -9.36 3.19
CA GLU A 46 -15.80 -9.49 4.64
C GLU A 46 -14.59 -8.73 5.19
N ARG A 47 -14.65 -8.42 6.49
CA ARG A 47 -13.61 -7.68 7.22
C ARG A 47 -12.21 -8.27 7.03
N GLU A 48 -12.12 -9.59 7.07
CA GLU A 48 -10.90 -10.37 6.91
C GLU A 48 -10.33 -10.21 5.50
N ALA A 49 -11.19 -10.27 4.48
CA ALA A 49 -10.78 -10.13 3.08
C ALA A 49 -10.19 -8.74 2.78
N TRP A 50 -10.74 -7.68 3.36
CA TRP A 50 -10.14 -6.33 3.28
C TRP A 50 -8.77 -6.28 3.97
N GLY A 51 -8.63 -6.96 5.11
CA GLY A 51 -7.36 -7.08 5.83
C GLY A 51 -6.29 -7.78 5.01
N GLU A 52 -6.62 -8.92 4.40
CA GLU A 52 -5.70 -9.66 3.53
C GLU A 52 -5.34 -8.85 2.28
N THR A 53 -6.32 -8.17 1.67
CA THR A 53 -6.08 -7.28 0.52
C THR A 53 -5.07 -6.19 0.87
N HIS A 54 -5.22 -5.55 2.04
CA HIS A 54 -4.27 -4.54 2.52
C HIS A 54 -2.86 -5.11 2.67
N LYS A 55 -2.72 -6.29 3.27
CA LYS A 55 -1.41 -6.95 3.46
C LYS A 55 -0.71 -7.23 2.13
N VAL A 56 -1.42 -7.77 1.15
CA VAL A 56 -0.86 -8.05 -0.19
C VAL A 56 -0.44 -6.76 -0.89
N LEU A 57 -1.29 -5.74 -0.87
CA LEU A 57 -0.95 -4.42 -1.43
C LEU A 57 0.26 -3.79 -0.71
N ALA A 58 0.35 -3.95 0.62
CA ALA A 58 1.47 -3.46 1.42
C ALA A 58 2.78 -4.15 1.02
N LEU A 59 2.74 -5.47 0.79
CA LEU A 59 3.90 -6.22 0.32
C LEU A 59 4.36 -5.74 -1.08
N ILE A 60 3.43 -5.53 -2.01
CA ILE A 60 3.73 -4.98 -3.34
C ILE A 60 4.34 -3.58 -3.24
N PHE A 61 3.75 -2.72 -2.40
CA PHE A 61 4.24 -1.36 -2.18
C PHE A 61 5.65 -1.34 -1.58
N VAL A 62 5.92 -2.20 -0.59
CA VAL A 62 7.27 -2.35 -0.01
C VAL A 62 8.26 -2.82 -1.06
N PHE A 63 7.93 -3.83 -1.85
CA PHE A 63 8.79 -4.30 -2.94
C PHE A 63 9.12 -3.18 -3.95
N LEU A 64 8.10 -2.42 -4.38
CA LEU A 64 8.28 -1.29 -5.30
C LEU A 64 9.09 -0.16 -4.65
N THR A 65 8.90 0.10 -3.36
CA THR A 65 9.66 1.11 -2.59
C THR A 65 11.13 0.76 -2.54
N ILE A 66 11.46 -0.50 -2.23
CA ILE A 66 12.84 -0.98 -2.20
C ILE A 66 13.49 -0.79 -3.58
N ASN A 67 12.81 -1.20 -4.66
CA ASN A 67 13.28 -0.97 -6.03
C ASN A 67 13.46 0.52 -6.32
N HIS A 68 12.51 1.36 -5.89
CA HIS A 68 12.54 2.80 -6.11
C HIS A 68 13.75 3.45 -5.41
N ILE A 69 14.06 3.04 -4.18
CA ILE A 69 15.24 3.51 -3.43
C ILE A 69 16.51 3.09 -4.16
N PHE A 70 16.67 1.81 -4.50
CA PHE A 70 17.87 1.31 -5.19
C PHE A 70 18.13 2.04 -6.52
N LEU A 71 17.07 2.29 -7.30
CA LEU A 71 17.18 2.98 -8.58
C LEU A 71 17.52 4.48 -8.46
N ASN A 72 17.29 5.09 -7.29
CA ASN A 72 17.46 6.52 -7.06
C ASN A 72 18.47 6.84 -5.92
N LEU A 73 19.35 5.89 -5.56
CA LEU A 73 20.35 6.07 -4.49
C LEU A 73 21.23 7.31 -4.68
N ASP A 74 21.61 7.63 -5.92
CA ASP A 74 22.44 8.82 -6.19
C ASP A 74 21.72 10.10 -5.80
N LYS A 75 20.42 10.18 -6.05
CA LYS A 75 19.56 11.30 -5.66
C LYS A 75 19.34 11.37 -4.15
N ILE A 76 19.18 10.22 -3.51
CA ILE A 76 19.08 10.16 -2.04
C ILE A 76 20.37 10.66 -1.39
N LYS A 77 21.54 10.23 -1.89
CA LYS A 77 22.84 10.73 -1.39
C LYS A 77 23.00 12.22 -1.61
N GLU A 78 22.48 12.77 -2.70
CA GLU A 78 22.47 14.21 -2.97
C GLU A 78 21.67 14.97 -1.90
N TYR A 79 20.51 14.47 -1.49
CA TYR A 79 19.73 15.06 -0.39
C TYR A 79 20.42 15.03 0.98
N LEU A 80 21.36 14.10 1.19
CA LEU A 80 22.10 13.95 2.46
C LEU A 80 23.41 14.74 2.52
N LYS A 81 23.84 15.34 1.40
CA LYS A 81 25.08 16.12 1.33
C LYS A 81 24.89 17.59 1.70
N ASN A 82 23.64 18.04 1.82
CA ASN A 82 23.25 19.36 2.33
C ASN A 82 22.65 19.22 3.73
#